data_AF-C4Y9G9-F1
#
_entry.id   AF-C4Y9G9-F1
#
_cell.length_a   1.000
_cell.length_b   1.000
_cell.length_c   1.000
_cell.angle_alpha   90.00
_cell.angle_beta   90.00
_cell.angle_gamma   90.00
#
_symmetry.space_group_name_H-M   'P 1'
#
loop_
_entity.id
_entity.type
_entity.pdbx_description
1 polymer ?
#
loop_
_entity_poly.entity_id
_entity_poly.type
_entity_poly.pdbx_seq_one_letter_code
_entity_poly.pdbx_strand_id
1 'polypeptide(L)'
;MSLLATAGIYLVLDVNSALPNFHLNRYEPWTTYNEEYLSNVFKVVEQFAGYNNTLAFFAGNEIVNDKLSATHSPVYVKAMIRDIKNYISNNLHRQIPVGYSAADDLAYRVSLSKYLECVDKDPAEAVDFYGVNSYQWCGKQTFHTSGYDSLARDYSEYTRPVFLSEYGHFSASPNFFFS
;
A
#
# COMPACT_ATOMS: atom_id res chain seq x y z
N MET A 1 -11.19 17.04 -6.72
CA MET A 1 -11.82 16.14 -5.73
C MET A 1 -13.35 16.22 -5.73
N SER A 2 -13.97 17.40 -5.68
CA SER A 2 -15.44 17.51 -5.64
C SER A 2 -16.16 16.84 -6.81
N LEU A 3 -15.64 16.95 -8.04
CA LEU A 3 -16.21 16.26 -9.21
C LEU A 3 -16.19 14.73 -9.07
N LEU A 4 -15.12 14.17 -8.50
CA LEU A 4 -15.02 12.74 -8.21
C LEU A 4 -16.04 12.35 -7.14
N ALA A 5 -16.15 13.15 -6.07
CA ALA A 5 -17.12 12.91 -5.00
C ALA A 5 -18.58 12.95 -5.49
N THR A 6 -18.92 13.90 -6.36
CA THR A 6 -20.26 13.99 -6.98
C THR A 6 -20.59 12.75 -7.83
N ALA A 7 -19.58 12.12 -8.42
CA ALA A 7 -19.72 10.86 -9.15
C ALA A 7 -19.64 9.61 -8.26
N GLY A 8 -19.53 9.75 -6.92
CA GLY A 8 -19.38 8.62 -6.00
C GLY A 8 -17.99 7.97 -6.03
N ILE A 9 -16.98 8.66 -6.58
CA ILE A 9 -15.62 8.14 -6.74
C ILE A 9 -14.76 8.54 -5.53
N TYR A 10 -14.11 7.52 -4.96
CA TYR A 10 -13.17 7.65 -3.85
C TYR A 10 -11.73 7.53 -4.32
N LEU A 11 -10.81 8.06 -3.53
CA LEU A 11 -9.37 8.06 -3.80
C LEU A 11 -8.61 7.28 -2.72
N VAL A 12 -7.83 6.29 -3.14
CA VAL A 12 -6.70 5.75 -2.36
C VAL A 12 -5.44 6.38 -2.95
N LEU A 13 -4.64 7.07 -2.13
CA LEU A 13 -3.52 7.89 -2.62
C LEU A 13 -2.20 7.42 -2.02
N ASP A 14 -1.17 7.23 -2.87
CA ASP A 14 0.20 7.08 -2.38
C ASP A 14 0.77 8.44 -1.98
N VAL A 15 1.40 8.50 -0.80
CA VAL A 15 2.03 9.72 -0.27
C VAL A 15 3.43 9.98 -0.83
N ASN A 16 3.99 9.00 -1.54
CA ASN A 16 5.31 9.07 -2.17
C ASN A 16 5.20 9.59 -3.60
N SER A 17 6.33 10.04 -4.14
CA SER A 17 6.47 10.39 -5.55
C SER A 17 7.82 9.95 -6.11
N ALA A 18 7.91 9.83 -7.43
CA ALA A 18 9.14 9.48 -8.13
C ALA A 18 10.22 10.60 -8.09
N LEU A 19 9.92 11.75 -7.48
CA LEU A 19 10.89 12.83 -7.33
C LEU A 19 12.02 12.42 -6.36
N PRO A 20 13.26 12.90 -6.58
CA PRO A 20 14.35 12.68 -5.63
C PRO A 20 13.95 13.10 -4.21
N ASN A 21 14.34 12.32 -3.21
CA ASN A 21 14.04 12.51 -1.78
C ASN A 21 12.56 12.41 -1.37
N PHE A 22 11.62 12.20 -2.29
CA PHE A 22 10.18 12.13 -1.98
C PHE A 22 9.62 10.70 -2.02
N HIS A 23 10.50 9.72 -1.84
CA HIS A 23 10.17 8.32 -1.67
C HIS A 23 11.24 7.64 -0.82
N LEU A 24 10.88 6.54 -0.18
CA LEU A 24 11.83 5.69 0.52
C LEU A 24 12.67 4.88 -0.48
N ASN A 25 13.99 4.99 -0.38
CA ASN A 25 14.91 4.11 -1.11
C ASN A 25 14.80 2.69 -0.54
N ARG A 26 14.49 1.72 -1.41
CA ARG A 26 14.27 0.32 -1.01
C ARG A 26 15.52 -0.43 -0.49
N TYR A 27 16.71 -0.01 -0.90
CA TYR A 27 17.96 -0.67 -0.54
C TYR A 27 18.68 0.05 0.60
N GLU A 28 18.56 1.38 0.64
CA GLU A 28 19.19 2.23 1.64
C GLU A 28 18.17 3.18 2.30
N PRO A 29 17.10 2.64 2.92
CA PRO A 29 16.02 3.45 3.47
C PRO A 29 16.49 4.45 4.54
N TRP A 30 17.57 4.15 5.27
CA TRP A 30 18.19 5.06 6.25
C TRP A 30 18.71 6.37 5.63
N THR A 31 18.96 6.41 4.32
CA THR A 31 19.43 7.63 3.64
C THR A 31 18.29 8.58 3.27
N THR A 32 17.08 8.03 3.09
CA THR A 32 15.90 8.76 2.57
C THR A 32 14.82 8.94 3.62
N TYR A 33 14.80 8.12 4.67
CA TYR A 33 13.95 8.32 5.84
C TYR A 33 14.49 9.47 6.70
N ASN A 34 14.18 10.69 6.31
CA ASN A 34 14.65 11.91 6.95
C ASN A 34 13.53 12.96 7.04
N GLU A 35 13.83 14.09 7.67
CA GLU A 35 12.86 15.17 7.93
C GLU A 35 12.28 15.78 6.66
N GLU A 36 13.08 15.91 5.59
CA GLU A 36 12.63 16.47 4.31
C GLU A 36 11.55 15.58 3.69
N TYR A 37 11.81 14.27 3.63
CA TYR A 37 10.87 13.28 3.14
C TYR A 37 9.59 13.23 3.97
N LEU A 38 9.71 13.14 5.30
CA LEU A 38 8.53 13.11 6.19
C LEU A 38 7.70 14.40 6.10
N SER A 39 8.35 15.57 5.98
CA SER A 39 7.65 16.84 5.76
C SER A 39 6.84 16.83 4.46
N ASN A 40 7.39 16.27 3.38
CA ASN A 40 6.66 16.13 2.12
C ASN A 40 5.46 15.19 2.25
N VAL A 41 5.65 14.04 2.90
CA VAL A 41 4.58 13.06 3.15
C VAL A 41 3.43 13.70 3.92
N PHE A 42 3.73 14.42 5.01
CA PHE A 42 2.69 15.06 5.83
C PHE A 42 1.97 16.18 5.07
N LYS A 43 2.66 16.93 4.21
CA LYS A 43 2.01 17.90 3.32
C LYS A 43 1.00 17.23 2.39
N VAL A 44 1.36 16.10 1.76
CA VAL A 44 0.42 15.36 0.90
C VAL A 44 -0.81 14.92 1.70
N VAL A 45 -0.59 14.35 2.88
CA VAL A 45 -1.68 13.93 3.78
C VAL A 45 -2.58 15.12 4.12
N GLU A 46 -2.02 16.24 4.54
CA GLU A 46 -2.76 17.45 4.91
C GLU A 46 -3.57 18.01 3.74
N GLN A 47 -2.99 18.06 2.53
CA GLN A 47 -3.67 18.55 1.33
C GLN A 47 -4.89 17.69 0.94
N PHE A 48 -4.83 16.38 1.18
CA PHE A 48 -5.89 15.44 0.74
C PHE A 48 -6.84 15.03 1.87
N ALA A 49 -6.49 15.24 3.13
CA ALA A 49 -7.29 14.78 4.26
C ALA A 49 -8.64 15.49 4.40
N GLY A 50 -8.71 16.76 3.98
CA GLY A 50 -9.93 17.58 4.02
C GLY A 50 -11.04 17.13 3.07
N TYR A 51 -10.75 16.27 2.10
CA TYR A 51 -11.77 15.75 1.18
C TYR A 51 -12.42 14.48 1.72
N ASN A 52 -13.75 14.48 1.87
CA ASN A 52 -14.51 13.34 2.37
C ASN A 52 -14.39 12.07 1.52
N ASN A 53 -14.03 12.20 0.23
CA ASN A 53 -13.83 11.08 -0.67
C ASN A 53 -12.35 10.61 -0.77
N THR A 54 -11.45 11.13 0.06
CA THR A 54 -10.14 10.49 0.28
C THR A 54 -10.35 9.29 1.21
N LEU A 55 -10.39 8.09 0.62
CA LEU A 55 -10.67 6.83 1.30
C LEU A 55 -9.51 6.42 2.20
N ALA A 56 -8.28 6.47 1.69
CA ALA A 56 -7.11 5.94 2.37
C ALA A 56 -5.80 6.46 1.80
N PHE A 57 -4.71 6.28 2.54
CA PHE A 57 -3.34 6.55 2.08
C PHE A 57 -2.49 5.29 2.02
N PHE A 58 -1.70 5.13 0.97
CA PHE A 58 -0.59 4.18 0.94
C PHE A 58 0.67 4.87 1.48
N ALA A 59 1.29 4.29 2.50
CA ALA A 59 2.58 4.72 3.03
C ALA A 59 3.76 4.36 2.12
N GLY A 60 3.55 3.44 1.18
CA GLY A 60 4.53 3.02 0.19
C GLY A 60 3.95 1.99 -0.78
N ASN A 61 4.62 1.88 -1.93
CA ASN A 61 4.27 0.96 -3.00
C ASN A 61 5.51 0.17 -3.45
N GLU A 62 5.46 -1.15 -3.30
CA GLU A 62 6.50 -2.10 -3.74
C GLU A 62 7.94 -1.72 -3.31
N ILE A 63 8.08 -1.14 -2.12
CA ILE A 63 9.39 -0.84 -1.53
C ILE A 63 10.11 -2.16 -1.28
N VAL A 64 9.42 -3.14 -0.69
CA VAL A 64 9.90 -4.51 -0.53
C VAL A 64 9.45 -5.33 -1.73
N ASN A 65 10.40 -5.70 -2.60
CA ASN A 65 10.12 -6.47 -3.81
C ASN A 65 11.26 -7.42 -4.25
N ASP A 66 12.30 -7.55 -3.43
CA ASP A 66 13.38 -8.51 -3.61
C ASP A 66 14.03 -8.82 -2.25
N LYS A 67 15.02 -9.73 -2.27
CA LYS A 67 15.71 -10.16 -1.05
C LYS A 67 16.41 -9.03 -0.29
N LEU A 68 17.00 -8.08 -1.01
CA LEU A 68 17.79 -7.01 -0.39
C LEU A 68 16.87 -6.01 0.29
N SER A 69 15.83 -5.58 -0.42
CA SER A 69 14.80 -4.69 0.12
C SER A 69 14.02 -5.33 1.27
N ALA A 70 13.71 -6.63 1.20
CA ALA A 70 13.08 -7.38 2.30
C ALA A 70 13.94 -7.45 3.58
N THR A 71 15.25 -7.28 3.46
CA THR A 71 16.16 -7.29 4.62
C THR A 71 16.19 -5.93 5.34
N HIS A 72 16.08 -4.83 4.60
CA HIS A 72 16.35 -3.49 5.13
C HIS A 72 15.10 -2.63 5.29
N SER A 73 14.14 -2.71 4.38
CA SER A 73 13.03 -1.77 4.28
C SER A 73 11.81 -2.02 5.18
N PRO A 74 11.44 -3.26 5.60
CA PRO A 74 10.20 -3.47 6.33
C PRO A 74 10.06 -2.63 7.60
N VAL A 75 11.15 -2.43 8.35
CA VAL A 75 11.15 -1.60 9.59
C VAL A 75 10.82 -0.13 9.30
N TYR A 76 11.29 0.41 8.17
CA TYR A 76 11.01 1.78 7.75
C TYR A 76 9.60 1.92 7.18
N VAL A 77 9.06 0.88 6.54
CA VAL A 77 7.65 0.85 6.14
C VAL A 77 6.74 0.93 7.37
N LYS A 78 7.01 0.17 8.44
CA LYS A 78 6.27 0.31 9.72
C LYS A 78 6.42 1.69 10.33
N ALA A 79 7.63 2.25 10.32
CA ALA A 79 7.88 3.60 10.82
C ALA A 79 7.09 4.67 10.03
N MET A 80 7.03 4.54 8.70
CA MET A 80 6.20 5.39 7.83
C MET A 80 4.71 5.32 8.19
N ILE A 81 4.18 4.10 8.32
CA ILE A 81 2.77 3.89 8.69
C ILE A 81 2.48 4.53 10.05
N ARG A 82 3.34 4.27 11.05
CA ARG A 82 3.24 4.86 12.38
C ARG A 82 3.25 6.38 12.34
N ASP A 83 4.22 6.97 11.67
CA ASP A 83 4.43 8.42 11.68
C ASP A 83 3.31 9.15 10.92
N ILE A 84 2.80 8.59 9.82
CA ILE A 84 1.59 9.11 9.15
C ILE A 84 0.37 9.01 10.06
N LYS A 85 0.13 7.86 10.69
CA LYS A 85 -1.03 7.66 11.59
C LYS A 85 -0.96 8.60 12.80
N ASN A 86 0.22 8.79 13.37
CA ASN A 86 0.45 9.74 14.45
C ASN A 86 0.24 11.18 13.99
N TYR A 87 0.69 11.55 12.79
CA TYR A 87 0.42 12.86 12.23
C TYR A 87 -1.08 13.11 12.04
N ILE A 88 -1.81 12.14 11.46
CA ILE A 88 -3.27 12.22 11.28
C ILE A 88 -3.98 12.35 12.62
N SER A 89 -3.63 11.51 13.61
CA SER A 89 -4.24 11.51 14.94
C SER A 89 -4.05 12.85 15.67
N ASN A 90 -2.86 13.45 15.57
CA ASN A 90 -2.51 14.67 16.29
C ASN A 90 -2.98 15.96 15.61
N ASN A 91 -3.13 15.96 14.28
CA ASN A 91 -3.34 17.20 13.51
C ASN A 91 -4.67 17.26 12.76
N LEU A 92 -5.34 16.14 12.52
CA LEU A 92 -6.50 16.07 11.64
C LEU A 92 -7.73 15.56 12.38
N HIS A 93 -8.90 16.12 12.04
CA HIS A 93 -10.17 15.70 12.66
C HIS A 93 -10.63 14.31 12.19
N ARG A 94 -10.40 13.98 10.91
CA ARG A 94 -10.81 12.70 10.32
C ARG A 94 -9.64 11.71 10.37
N GLN A 95 -9.89 10.55 10.97
CA GLN A 95 -8.93 9.46 11.02
C GLN A 95 -9.00 8.66 9.72
N ILE A 96 -8.03 8.90 8.83
CA ILE A 96 -7.94 8.28 7.51
C ILE A 96 -7.02 7.06 7.62
N PRO A 97 -7.44 5.88 7.16
CA PRO A 97 -6.63 4.69 7.26
C PRO A 97 -5.36 4.78 6.42
N VAL A 98 -4.28 4.18 6.92
CA VAL A 98 -2.97 4.11 6.28
C VAL A 98 -2.58 2.65 6.08
N GLY A 99 -2.29 2.30 4.83
CA GLY A 99 -1.93 0.94 4.42
C GLY A 99 -0.66 0.91 3.60
N TYR A 100 -0.41 -0.24 2.97
CA TYR A 100 0.76 -0.47 2.12
C TYR A 100 0.36 -1.22 0.86
N SER A 101 0.95 -0.85 -0.28
CA SER A 101 0.74 -1.52 -1.57
C SER A 101 1.95 -2.42 -1.87
N ALA A 102 1.73 -3.72 -1.98
CA ALA A 102 2.80 -4.72 -2.05
C ALA A 102 2.87 -5.41 -3.40
N ALA A 103 4.08 -5.76 -3.82
CA ALA A 103 4.31 -6.64 -4.95
C ALA A 103 3.84 -8.07 -4.60
N ASP A 104 3.27 -8.78 -5.57
CA ASP A 104 2.86 -10.18 -5.44
C ASP A 104 4.06 -11.15 -5.62
N ASP A 105 5.10 -10.97 -4.80
CA ASP A 105 6.25 -11.88 -4.74
C ASP A 105 5.92 -13.06 -3.81
N LEU A 106 5.90 -14.27 -4.34
CA LEU A 106 5.58 -15.50 -3.59
C LEU A 106 6.51 -15.74 -2.38
N ALA A 107 7.74 -15.23 -2.40
CA ALA A 107 8.67 -15.37 -1.29
C ALA A 107 8.30 -14.48 -0.09
N TYR A 108 7.61 -13.36 -0.33
CA TYR A 108 7.40 -12.31 0.66
C TYR A 108 5.95 -11.92 0.91
N ARG A 109 5.01 -12.20 0.00
CA ARG A 109 3.64 -11.62 0.05
C ARG A 109 2.90 -11.89 1.36
N VAL A 110 3.02 -13.10 1.92
CA VAL A 110 2.36 -13.51 3.16
C VAL A 110 3.17 -13.11 4.39
N SER A 111 4.50 -13.24 4.34
CA SER A 111 5.36 -12.91 5.47
C SER A 111 5.41 -11.40 5.72
N LEU A 112 5.44 -10.60 4.65
CA LEU A 112 5.40 -9.14 4.71
C LEU A 112 4.04 -8.64 5.21
N SER A 113 2.92 -9.19 4.74
CA SER A 113 1.59 -8.76 5.21
C SER A 113 1.42 -9.02 6.70
N LYS A 114 1.81 -10.20 7.19
CA LYS A 114 1.81 -10.55 8.62
C LYS A 114 2.75 -9.67 9.43
N TYR A 115 3.93 -9.38 8.91
CA TYR A 115 4.89 -8.50 9.58
C TYR A 115 4.35 -7.06 9.74
N LEU A 116 3.70 -6.53 8.70
CA LEU A 116 3.09 -5.20 8.71
C LEU A 116 1.78 -5.14 9.50
N GLU A 117 1.09 -6.26 9.69
CA GLU A 117 -0.08 -6.37 10.59
C GLU A 117 0.31 -6.49 12.06
N CYS A 118 1.46 -7.10 12.35
CA CYS A 118 1.95 -7.33 13.70
C CYS A 118 2.23 -6.02 14.43
N VAL A 119 1.84 -5.94 15.71
CA VAL A 119 2.18 -4.83 16.60
C VAL A 119 3.34 -5.25 17.48
N ASP A 120 4.48 -4.57 17.38
CA ASP A 120 5.64 -4.86 18.23
C ASP A 120 5.65 -3.97 19.48
N LYS A 121 5.57 -2.65 19.29
CA LYS A 121 5.64 -1.66 20.39
C LYS A 121 4.49 -0.65 20.35
N ASP A 122 4.18 -0.15 19.16
CA ASP A 122 3.17 0.88 18.96
C ASP A 122 2.05 0.35 18.04
N PRO A 123 0.77 0.36 18.47
CA PRO A 123 -0.36 0.00 17.61
C PRO A 123 -0.43 0.79 16.30
N ALA A 124 0.14 2.00 16.26
CA ALA A 124 0.20 2.80 15.05
C ALA A 124 1.15 2.20 13.98
N GLU A 125 2.09 1.32 14.33
CA GLU A 125 2.98 0.66 13.38
C GLU A 125 2.29 -0.41 12.52
N ALA A 126 1.12 -0.89 12.94
CA ALA A 126 0.35 -1.85 12.17
C ALA A 126 -0.43 -1.16 11.02
N VAL A 127 -0.45 -1.78 9.85
CA VAL A 127 -1.27 -1.33 8.71
C VAL A 127 -2.76 -1.39 9.05
N ASP A 128 -3.51 -0.43 8.51
CA ASP A 128 -4.96 -0.44 8.57
C ASP A 128 -5.57 -1.30 7.45
N PHE A 129 -4.86 -1.48 6.34
CA PHE A 129 -5.23 -2.31 5.20
C PHE A 129 -4.00 -2.68 4.34
N TYR A 130 -4.15 -3.66 3.46
CA TYR A 130 -3.08 -4.18 2.60
C TYR A 130 -3.52 -4.25 1.13
N GLY A 131 -2.77 -3.61 0.24
CA GLY A 131 -2.93 -3.70 -1.21
C GLY A 131 -1.98 -4.74 -1.79
N VAL A 132 -2.46 -5.55 -2.73
CA VAL A 132 -1.65 -6.51 -3.49
C VAL A 132 -1.68 -6.16 -4.98
N ASN A 133 -0.50 -5.93 -5.55
CA ASN A 133 -0.32 -5.73 -7.00
C ASN A 133 -0.18 -7.10 -7.67
N SER A 134 -1.30 -7.70 -8.06
CA SER A 134 -1.32 -9.06 -8.63
C SER A 134 -1.65 -9.08 -10.11
N TYR A 135 -0.67 -9.50 -10.89
CA TYR A 135 -0.77 -9.66 -12.35
C TYR A 135 -0.81 -11.13 -12.80
N GLN A 136 -1.13 -12.06 -11.88
CA GLN A 136 -1.19 -13.50 -12.18
C GLN A 136 -2.28 -13.85 -13.22
N TRP A 137 -3.38 -13.08 -13.25
CA TRP A 137 -4.47 -13.31 -14.19
C TRP A 137 -4.15 -12.72 -15.56
N CYS A 138 -3.68 -13.56 -16.47
CA CYS A 138 -3.38 -13.20 -17.86
C CYS A 138 -4.33 -13.89 -18.86
N GLY A 139 -5.15 -13.08 -19.54
CA GLY A 139 -6.05 -13.53 -20.59
C GLY A 139 -7.22 -14.37 -20.08
N LYS A 140 -7.64 -15.36 -20.88
CA LYS A 140 -8.75 -16.25 -20.54
C LYS A 140 -8.29 -17.29 -19.51
N GLN A 141 -8.35 -16.90 -18.24
CA GLN A 141 -8.13 -17.78 -17.10
C GLN A 141 -9.43 -18.01 -16.34
N THR A 142 -9.40 -18.99 -15.45
CA THR A 142 -10.40 -19.20 -14.39
C THR A 142 -9.80 -18.80 -13.05
N PHE A 143 -10.61 -18.74 -12.00
CA PHE A 143 -10.15 -18.47 -10.63
C PHE A 143 -9.01 -19.40 -10.18
N HIS A 144 -9.03 -20.67 -10.61
CA HIS A 144 -8.00 -21.64 -10.28
C HIS A 144 -6.77 -21.55 -11.20
N THR A 145 -6.98 -21.39 -12.51
CA THR A 145 -5.84 -21.39 -13.46
C THR A 145 -5.04 -20.09 -13.42
N SER A 146 -5.62 -18.99 -12.93
CA SER A 146 -4.90 -17.73 -12.67
C SER A 146 -4.10 -17.74 -11.36
N GLY A 147 -4.31 -18.72 -10.48
CA GLY A 147 -3.72 -18.72 -9.13
C GLY A 147 -4.44 -17.85 -8.10
N TYR A 148 -5.54 -17.19 -8.47
CA TYR A 148 -6.33 -16.36 -7.55
C TYR A 148 -6.99 -17.17 -6.43
N ASP A 149 -7.25 -18.46 -6.65
CA ASP A 149 -7.72 -19.37 -5.59
C ASP A 149 -6.69 -19.52 -4.46
N SER A 150 -5.41 -19.58 -4.82
CA SER A 150 -4.31 -19.67 -3.88
C SER A 150 -4.03 -18.32 -3.24
N LEU A 151 -4.12 -17.22 -4.00
CA LEU A 151 -4.04 -15.86 -3.47
C LEU A 151 -5.13 -15.61 -2.41
N ALA A 152 -6.38 -15.96 -2.69
CA ALA A 152 -7.49 -15.80 -1.74
C ALA A 152 -7.30 -16.66 -0.48
N ARG A 153 -6.76 -17.88 -0.63
CA ARG A 153 -6.44 -18.78 0.48
C ARG A 153 -5.32 -18.23 1.37
N ASP A 154 -4.30 -17.62 0.78
CA ASP A 154 -3.16 -17.07 1.53
C ASP A 154 -3.55 -15.93 2.47
N TYR A 155 -4.61 -15.18 2.14
CA TYR A 155 -5.13 -14.09 2.95
C TYR A 155 -6.40 -14.45 3.74
N SER A 156 -6.86 -15.71 3.75
CA SER A 156 -8.14 -16.08 4.38
C SER A 156 -8.18 -15.88 5.90
N GLU A 157 -7.02 -15.92 6.56
CA GLU A 157 -6.87 -15.69 8.00
C GLU A 157 -6.36 -14.28 8.36
N TYR A 158 -6.12 -13.44 7.36
CA TYR A 158 -5.60 -12.08 7.58
C TYR A 158 -6.69 -11.18 8.17
N THR A 159 -6.36 -10.33 9.15
CA THR A 159 -7.36 -9.63 9.96
C THR A 159 -7.64 -8.20 9.51
N ARG A 160 -6.86 -7.68 8.56
CA ARG A 160 -7.06 -6.36 7.95
C ARG A 160 -7.71 -6.48 6.57
N PRO A 161 -8.42 -5.44 6.08
CA PRO A 161 -8.89 -5.42 4.70
C PRO A 161 -7.75 -5.63 3.70
N VAL A 162 -7.97 -6.52 2.73
CA VAL A 162 -7.05 -6.79 1.61
C VAL A 162 -7.78 -6.58 0.31
N PHE A 163 -7.14 -5.93 -0.65
CA PHE A 163 -7.66 -5.80 -2.00
C PHE A 163 -6.53 -5.80 -3.03
N LEU A 164 -6.89 -6.01 -4.29
CA LEU A 164 -5.97 -5.85 -5.40
C LEU A 164 -5.79 -4.36 -5.68
N SER A 165 -4.65 -3.79 -5.28
CA SER A 165 -4.30 -2.39 -5.55
C SER A 165 -3.98 -2.18 -7.02
N GLU A 166 -3.43 -3.21 -7.67
CA GLU A 166 -3.23 -3.27 -9.11
C GLU A 166 -3.56 -4.67 -9.64
N TYR A 167 -4.16 -4.72 -10.83
CA TYR A 167 -4.40 -5.94 -11.60
C TYR A 167 -4.59 -5.58 -13.08
N GLY A 168 -4.56 -6.58 -13.97
CA GLY A 168 -4.77 -6.39 -15.41
C GLY A 168 -3.51 -6.61 -16.23
N HIS A 169 -3.18 -7.88 -16.44
CA HIS A 169 -1.97 -8.28 -17.16
C HIS A 169 -2.03 -7.91 -18.66
N PHE A 170 -1.04 -7.13 -19.14
CA PHE A 170 -1.07 -6.51 -20.48
C PHE A 170 -0.85 -7.47 -21.67
N SER A 171 -0.19 -8.62 -21.49
CA SER A 171 0.20 -9.49 -22.61
C SER A 171 -0.95 -10.22 -23.31
N ALA A 172 -2.18 -10.16 -22.78
CA ALA A 172 -3.36 -10.73 -23.43
C ALA A 172 -4.21 -9.61 -24.08
N SER A 173 -3.91 -9.26 -25.32
CA SER A 173 -4.74 -8.31 -26.08
C SER A 173 -5.86 -9.02 -26.87
N PRO A 174 -7.11 -8.51 -26.84
CA PRO A 174 -7.61 -7.44 -25.97
C PRO A 174 -7.67 -7.93 -24.51
N ASN A 175 -7.43 -7.01 -23.54
CA ASN A 175 -7.54 -7.32 -22.11
C ASN A 175 -8.98 -7.73 -21.80
N PHE A 176 -9.24 -9.03 -21.80
CA PHE A 176 -10.52 -9.60 -21.40
C PHE A 176 -10.61 -9.53 -19.87
N PHE A 177 -11.14 -8.42 -19.35
CA PHE A 177 -11.61 -8.37 -17.97
C PHE A 177 -12.93 -9.15 -17.92
N PHE A 178 -12.93 -10.30 -17.23
CA PHE A 178 -14.09 -11.13 -16.87
C PHE A 178 -15.26 -11.10 -17.89
N SER A 179 -15.30 -12.09 -18.79
CA SER A 179 -16.50 -12.41 -19.58
C SER A 179 -17.44 -13.33 -18.82
#